data_AF-A0A7J2I4I7-F1
#
_entry.id   AF-A0A7J2I4I7-F1
#
_cell.length_a   1.000
_cell.length_b   1.000
_cell.length_c   1.000
_cell.angle_alpha   90.00
_cell.angle_beta   90.00
_cell.angle_gamma   90.00
#
_symmetry.space_group_name_H-M   'P 1'
#
loop_
_entity.id
_entity.type
_entity.pdbx_description
1 polymer ?
#
loop_
_entity_poly.entity_id
_entity_poly.type
_entity_poly.pdbx_seq_one_letter_code
_entity_poly.pdbx_strand_id
1 'polypeptide(L)' 'DYNSRGVITRGAIIRTELGLAVVTSRPGQNGVVNATLLEERR' A
#
# COMPACT_ATOMS: atom_id res chain seq x y z
N ASP A 1 -2.04 -9.27 14.18
CA ASP A 1 -1.36 -8.08 14.70
C ASP A 1 -0.33 -7.51 13.70
N TYR A 2 -0.78 -7.14 12.51
CA TYR A 2 0.10 -6.50 11.49
C TYR A 2 -0.40 -5.07 11.19
N ASN A 3 -1.71 -4.85 11.13
CA ASN A 3 -2.30 -3.50 11.05
C ASN A 3 -2.02 -2.64 12.29
N SER A 4 -1.94 -3.23 13.49
CA SER A 4 -1.80 -2.49 14.75
C SER A 4 -0.43 -1.81 14.92
N ARG A 5 0.58 -2.23 14.15
CA ARG A 5 1.97 -1.74 14.27
C ARG A 5 2.38 -0.77 13.15
N GLY A 6 1.43 -0.33 12.31
CA GLY A 6 1.73 0.54 11.18
C GLY A 6 2.65 -0.09 10.13
N VAL A 7 2.75 -1.42 10.11
CA VAL A 7 3.65 -2.14 9.19
C VAL A 7 2.95 -2.27 7.84
N ILE A 8 3.45 -1.52 6.86
CA ILE A 8 2.99 -1.63 5.47
C ILE A 8 3.57 -2.90 4.86
N THR A 9 2.72 -3.84 4.46
CA THR A 9 3.13 -5.10 3.83
C THR A 9 2.58 -5.19 2.41
N ARG A 10 3.14 -6.10 1.60
CA ARG A 10 2.59 -6.41 0.27
C ARG A 10 1.15 -6.91 0.43
N GLY A 11 0.23 -6.29 -0.30
CA GLY A 11 -1.22 -6.56 -0.24
C GLY A 11 -1.98 -5.64 0.72
N ALA A 12 -1.29 -4.77 1.46
CA ALA A 12 -1.96 -3.77 2.29
C ALA A 12 -2.64 -2.72 1.39
N ILE A 13 -3.87 -2.35 1.73
CA ILE A 13 -4.58 -1.24 1.10
C ILE A 13 -4.21 0.03 1.86
N ILE A 14 -3.66 1.01 1.13
CA ILE A 14 -3.28 2.31 1.65
C ILE A 14 -4.13 3.40 1.01
N ARG A 15 -4.38 4.48 1.75
CA ARG A 15 -5.04 5.68 1.23
C ARG A 15 -3.97 6.66 0.78
N THR A 16 -4.06 7.08 -0.47
CA THR A 16 -3.19 8.10 -1.08
C THR A 16 -4.05 9.29 -1.50
N GLU A 17 -3.41 10.41 -1.84
CA GLU A 17 -4.12 11.61 -2.34
C GLU A 17 -4.90 11.33 -3.64
N LEU A 18 -4.45 10.35 -4.41
CA LEU A 18 -5.07 9.92 -5.67
C LEU A 18 -6.19 8.88 -5.48
N GLY A 19 -6.35 8.33 -4.27
CA GLY A 19 -7.35 7.29 -3.98
C GLY A 19 -6.78 6.11 -3.18
N LEU A 20 -7.56 5.01 -3.14
CA LEU A 20 -7.11 3.77 -2.53
C LEU A 20 -6.09 3.09 -3.44
N ALA A 21 -5.03 2.52 -2.86
CA ALA A 21 -4.00 1.81 -3.60
C ALA A 21 -3.58 0.53 -2.85
N VAL A 22 -3.22 -0.52 -3.59
CA VAL A 22 -2.69 -1.78 -3.03
C VAL A 22 -1.18 -1.77 -3.13
N VAL A 23 -0.52 -1.97 -2.00
CA VAL A 23 0.94 -2.06 -1.93
C VAL A 23 1.41 -3.34 -2.61
N THR A 24 2.24 -3.20 -3.63
CA THR A 24 2.83 -4.34 -4.36
C THR A 24 4.27 -4.62 -3.95
N SER A 25 4.96 -3.65 -3.35
CA SER A 25 6.34 -3.82 -2.87
C SER A 25 6.45 -4.21 -1.39
N ARG A 26 7.64 -4.69 -1.00
CA ARG A 26 8.01 -4.83 0.42
C ARG A 26 8.87 -3.61 0.81
N PRO A 27 8.43 -2.77 1.76
CA PRO A 27 9.14 -1.53 2.10
C PRO A 27 10.58 -1.73 2.57
N GLY A 28 10.87 -2.85 3.26
CA GLY A 28 12.16 -3.08 3.94
C GLY A 28 13.36 -3.38 3.04
N GLN A 29 13.26 -3.29 1.71
CA GLN A 29 14.39 -3.57 0.80
C GLN A 29 14.81 -2.38 -0.05
N ASN A 30 13.87 -1.54 -0.50
CA ASN A 30 14.15 -0.51 -1.50
C ASN A 30 13.93 0.92 -1.00
N GLY A 31 13.52 1.13 0.26
CA GLY A 31 13.24 2.47 0.82
C GLY A 31 12.01 3.18 0.25
N VAL A 32 11.44 2.67 -0.85
CA VAL A 32 10.22 3.15 -1.51
C VAL A 32 9.09 2.11 -1.46
N VAL A 33 7.87 2.60 -1.24
CA VAL A 33 6.65 1.81 -1.26
C VAL A 33 5.99 1.99 -2.62
N ASN A 34 5.94 0.93 -3.42
CA ASN A 34 5.21 0.91 -4.67
C ASN A 34 3.81 0.37 -4.40
N ALA A 35 2.81 1.08 -4.90
CA ALA A 35 1.42 0.69 -4.82
C ALA A 35 0.71 0.91 -6.15
N THR A 36 -0.27 0.07 -6.45
CA THR A 36 -1.13 0.18 -7.62
C THR A 36 -2.45 0.81 -7.20
N LEU A 37 -2.88 1.87 -7.87
CA LEU A 37 -4.17 2.50 -7.62
C LEU A 37 -5.28 1.48 -7.83
N LEU A 38 -6.13 1.29 -6.82
CA LEU A 38 -7.43 0.67 -7.02
C LEU A 38 -8.28 1.75 -7.69
N GLU A 39 -8.21 1.83 -9.02
CA GLU A 39 -9.14 2.63 -9.80
C GLU A 39 -10.56 2.30 -9.31
N GLU A 40 -11.26 3.28 -8.75
CA GLU A 40 -12.71 3.22 -8.63
C GLU A 40 -13.28 3.34 -10.04
N ARG A 41 -13.16 2.25 -10.80
CA ARG A 41 -13.82 2.14 -12.10
C ARG A 41 -15.31 2.04 -11.84
N ARG A 42 -15.99 3.18 -11.90
CA ARG A 42 -17.38 3.27 -12.37
C ARG A 42 -17.39 3.85 -13.77
#